data_AF-J3DQN2-F1
#
_entry.id   AF-J3DQN2-F1
#
_cell.length_a   1.000
_cell.length_b   1.000
_cell.length_c   1.000
_cell.angle_alpha   90.00
_cell.angle_beta   90.00
_cell.angle_gamma   90.00
#
_symmetry.space_group_name_H-M   'P 1'
#
loop_
_entity.id
_entity.type
_entity.pdbx_description
1 polymer ?
#
loop_
_entity_poly.entity_id
_entity_poly.type
_entity_poly.pdbx_seq_one_letter_code
_entity_poly.pdbx_strand_id
1 'polypeptide(L)'
;MALSEHPRAEWNDLWLLLEIVHEGKQPQVLGENITSDVTHNKDDFHQGYRNRFLATPWDAQFRPALEHPKPKVLGSQTAIVTGPPGEEIHCDEYGRVKVQFHWDRDGQGNDTSSCWLRVATGWADNAYGGIAIPRVGMEVFVTFLEGDPDQPLITGCLYHKE
;
A
#
# COMPACT_ATOMS: atom_id res chain seq x y z
N MET A 1 -4.80 -22.26 -20.50
CA MET A 1 -4.29 -23.48 -21.16
C MET A 1 -4.30 -24.56 -20.09
N ALA A 2 -4.98 -25.69 -20.32
CA ALA A 2 -5.07 -26.77 -19.33
C ALA A 2 -3.82 -27.65 -19.39
N LEU A 3 -3.45 -28.26 -18.26
CA LEU A 3 -2.46 -29.33 -18.26
C LEU A 3 -3.06 -30.53 -19.01
N SER A 4 -2.24 -31.22 -19.80
CA SER A 4 -2.66 -32.42 -20.54
C SER A 4 -1.56 -33.48 -20.48
N GLU A 5 -1.91 -34.74 -20.77
CA GLU A 5 -1.01 -35.90 -20.81
C GLU A 5 -0.30 -36.24 -19.49
N HIS A 6 -0.76 -35.68 -18.36
CA HIS A 6 -0.26 -36.05 -17.06
C HIS A 6 -0.78 -37.45 -16.66
N PRO A 7 0.09 -38.38 -16.14
CA PRO A 7 -0.32 -39.74 -15.79
C PRO A 7 -1.46 -39.83 -14.77
N ARG A 8 -1.62 -38.79 -13.94
CA ARG A 8 -2.79 -38.61 -13.08
C ARG A 8 -3.85 -37.82 -13.83
N ALA A 9 -4.94 -38.49 -14.20
CA ALA A 9 -6.04 -37.90 -14.96
C ALA A 9 -6.58 -36.61 -14.34
N GLU A 10 -6.75 -36.58 -13.01
CA GLU A 10 -7.26 -35.45 -12.23
C GLU A 10 -6.43 -34.17 -12.35
N TRP A 11 -5.15 -34.27 -12.74
CA TRP A 11 -4.30 -33.08 -12.88
C TRP A 11 -4.39 -32.45 -14.27
N ASN A 12 -5.03 -33.12 -15.23
CA ASN A 12 -5.24 -32.61 -16.57
C ASN A 12 -6.41 -31.62 -16.62
N ASP A 13 -6.25 -30.52 -15.88
CA ASP A 13 -7.27 -29.49 -15.71
C ASP A 13 -6.64 -28.10 -15.85
N LEU A 14 -7.44 -27.06 -15.62
CA LEU A 14 -7.02 -25.67 -15.55
C LEU A 14 -6.28 -25.40 -14.24
N TRP A 15 -5.13 -24.74 -14.38
CA TRP A 15 -4.29 -24.30 -13.28
C TRP A 15 -4.03 -22.81 -13.40
N LEU A 16 -4.08 -22.10 -12.28
CA LEU A 16 -3.64 -20.72 -12.16
C LEU A 16 -2.15 -20.70 -11.84
N LEU A 17 -1.34 -20.14 -12.75
CA LEU A 17 0.09 -19.95 -12.52
C LEU A 17 0.32 -18.76 -11.58
N LEU A 18 1.06 -19.01 -10.50
CA LEU A 18 1.40 -18.02 -9.48
C LEU A 18 2.81 -17.45 -9.68
N GLU A 19 3.73 -18.30 -10.14
CA GLU A 19 5.12 -17.93 -10.39
C GLU A 19 5.66 -18.74 -11.58
N ILE A 20 6.51 -18.14 -12.40
CA ILE A 20 7.26 -18.83 -13.44
C ILE A 20 8.71 -18.37 -13.41
N VAL A 21 9.63 -19.33 -13.23
CA VAL A 21 11.07 -19.14 -13.28
C VAL A 21 11.58 -19.73 -14.59
N HIS A 22 12.20 -18.88 -15.39
CA HIS A 22 12.77 -19.23 -16.68
C HIS A 22 14.30 -19.38 -16.57
N GLU A 23 14.83 -20.50 -17.07
CA GLU A 23 16.27 -20.77 -17.10
C GLU A 23 16.69 -21.14 -18.52
N GLY A 24 17.61 -20.35 -19.10
CA GLY A 24 18.17 -20.59 -20.43
C GLY A 24 19.68 -20.75 -20.38
N LYS A 25 20.22 -21.76 -21.05
CA LYS A 25 21.67 -22.01 -21.18
C LYS A 25 22.04 -22.29 -22.63
N GLN A 26 22.99 -21.54 -23.17
CA GLN A 26 23.49 -21.72 -24.53
C GLN A 26 25.03 -21.68 -24.55
N PRO A 27 25.70 -22.84 -24.35
CA PRO A 27 27.16 -22.89 -24.27
C PRO A 27 27.88 -22.68 -25.63
N GLN A 28 27.19 -22.84 -26.75
CA GLN A 28 27.74 -22.76 -28.11
C GLN A 28 28.24 -21.36 -28.52
N VAL A 29 27.98 -20.32 -27.73
CA VAL A 29 28.45 -18.95 -28.00
C VAL A 29 29.97 -18.80 -27.79
N LEU A 30 30.62 -19.73 -27.07
CA LEU A 30 32.07 -19.75 -26.82
C LEU A 30 32.88 -20.64 -27.78
N GLY A 31 32.26 -21.18 -28.84
CA GLY A 31 32.94 -22.03 -29.82
C GLY A 31 33.22 -23.46 -29.35
N GLU A 32 32.80 -23.84 -28.14
CA GLU A 32 32.84 -25.22 -27.67
C GLU A 32 31.63 -26.00 -28.16
N ASN A 33 31.89 -27.09 -28.89
CA ASN A 33 30.88 -27.98 -29.45
C ASN A 33 30.40 -28.96 -28.37
N ILE A 34 29.62 -28.47 -27.40
CA ILE A 34 28.96 -29.33 -26.41
C ILE A 34 27.75 -29.97 -27.09
N THR A 35 27.77 -31.30 -27.27
CA THR A 35 26.57 -32.06 -27.59
C THR A 35 25.65 -32.04 -26.37
N SER A 36 24.34 -31.97 -26.57
CA SER A 36 23.33 -31.83 -25.51
C SER A 36 23.29 -32.96 -24.46
N ASP A 37 24.19 -33.93 -24.54
CA ASP A 37 24.09 -35.25 -23.89
C ASP A 37 25.45 -35.72 -23.32
N VAL A 38 26.18 -34.82 -22.65
CA VAL A 38 27.54 -35.09 -22.14
C VAL A 38 27.60 -35.66 -20.72
N THR A 39 26.48 -35.83 -20.02
CA THR A 39 26.47 -36.41 -18.67
C THR A 39 25.41 -37.50 -18.51
N HIS A 40 25.78 -38.61 -17.87
CA HIS A 40 24.84 -39.67 -17.47
C HIS A 40 23.82 -39.20 -16.42
N ASN A 41 23.98 -37.99 -15.88
CA ASN A 41 23.13 -37.41 -14.87
C ASN A 41 22.12 -36.44 -15.49
N LYS A 42 20.90 -36.94 -15.76
CA LYS A 42 19.82 -36.18 -16.42
C LYS A 42 19.35 -34.94 -15.65
N ASP A 43 19.75 -34.78 -14.39
CA ASP A 43 19.38 -33.64 -13.56
C ASP A 43 20.21 -32.39 -13.84
N ASP A 44 21.36 -32.52 -14.49
CA ASP A 44 22.26 -31.41 -14.73
C ASP A 44 21.87 -30.69 -16.03
N PHE A 45 21.27 -29.51 -15.88
CA PHE A 45 20.78 -28.70 -17.00
C PHE A 45 21.95 -27.95 -17.62
N HIS A 46 22.47 -28.47 -18.73
CA HIS A 46 23.68 -27.94 -19.38
C HIS A 46 23.40 -27.03 -20.57
N GLN A 47 22.27 -27.24 -21.25
CA GLN A 47 21.91 -26.53 -22.47
C GLN A 47 20.39 -26.57 -22.68
N GLY A 48 19.85 -25.51 -23.28
CA GLY A 48 18.45 -25.40 -23.67
C GLY A 48 17.70 -24.38 -22.83
N TYR A 49 16.37 -24.52 -22.80
CA TYR A 49 15.47 -23.66 -22.04
C TYR A 49 14.57 -24.53 -21.17
N ARG A 50 14.44 -24.15 -19.89
CA ARG A 50 13.63 -24.85 -18.89
C ARG A 50 12.84 -23.84 -18.08
N ASN A 51 11.60 -24.21 -17.75
CA ASN A 51 10.75 -23.44 -16.85
C ASN A 51 10.41 -24.26 -15.62
N ARG A 52 10.37 -23.60 -14.45
CA ARG A 52 9.74 -24.10 -13.24
C ARG A 52 8.61 -23.16 -12.89
N PHE A 53 7.47 -23.66 -12.46
CA PHE A 53 6.33 -22.82 -12.13
C PHE A 53 5.64 -23.31 -10.85
N LEU A 54 5.04 -22.36 -10.13
CA LEU A 54 4.11 -22.63 -9.03
C LEU A 54 2.70 -22.43 -9.55
N ALA A 55 1.79 -23.35 -9.25
CA ALA A 55 0.41 -23.25 -9.68
C ALA A 55 -0.55 -23.70 -8.60
N THR A 56 -1.77 -23.15 -8.63
CA THR A 56 -2.91 -23.57 -7.80
C THR A 56 -4.05 -24.02 -8.70
N PRO A 57 -4.95 -24.92 -8.26
CA PRO A 57 -6.15 -25.27 -9.01
C PRO A 57 -6.95 -24.02 -9.39
N TRP A 58 -7.55 -24.01 -10.59
CA TRP A 58 -8.27 -22.85 -11.12
C TRP A 58 -9.48 -22.44 -10.28
N ASP A 59 -10.13 -23.41 -9.63
CA ASP A 59 -11.29 -23.21 -8.76
C ASP A 59 -10.92 -22.74 -7.34
N ALA A 60 -9.65 -22.83 -6.97
CA ALA A 60 -9.16 -22.34 -5.69
C ALA A 60 -9.03 -20.80 -5.71
N GLN A 61 -9.63 -20.14 -4.72
CA GLN A 61 -9.50 -18.70 -4.55
C GLN A 61 -8.08 -18.33 -4.10
N PHE A 62 -7.31 -17.70 -4.99
CA PHE A 62 -5.99 -17.20 -4.65
C PHE A 62 -6.06 -15.85 -3.93
N ARG A 63 -5.30 -15.72 -2.83
CA ARG A 63 -5.06 -14.44 -2.14
C ARG A 63 -3.55 -14.26 -1.97
N PRO A 64 -2.96 -13.11 -2.37
CA PRO A 64 -1.56 -12.83 -2.12
C PRO A 64 -1.21 -12.87 -0.63
N ALA A 65 0.02 -13.28 -0.31
CA ALA A 65 0.53 -13.21 1.05
C ALA A 65 0.69 -11.73 1.49
N LEU A 66 0.43 -11.46 2.77
CA LEU A 66 0.63 -10.14 3.38
C LEU A 66 2.11 -9.95 3.75
N GLU A 67 2.99 -9.89 2.73
CA GLU A 67 4.44 -9.73 2.93
C GLU A 67 4.84 -8.29 3.26
N HIS A 68 4.03 -7.32 2.86
CA HIS A 68 4.29 -5.91 3.06
C HIS A 68 3.57 -5.41 4.32
N PRO A 69 4.29 -5.12 5.42
CA PRO A 69 3.67 -4.57 6.61
C PRO A 69 3.08 -3.19 6.31
N LYS A 70 1.93 -2.89 6.93
CA LYS A 70 1.31 -1.56 6.81
C LYS A 70 2.28 -0.50 7.34
N PRO A 71 2.53 0.62 6.61
CA PRO A 71 3.32 1.74 7.10
C PRO A 71 2.75 2.27 8.41
N LYS A 72 3.63 2.72 9.32
CA LYS A 72 3.24 3.28 10.62
C LYS A 72 3.87 4.64 10.85
N VAL A 73 3.11 5.56 11.44
CA VAL A 73 3.62 6.81 11.98
C VAL A 73 3.87 6.62 13.47
N LEU A 74 5.16 6.63 13.87
CA LEU A 74 5.56 6.33 15.26
C LEU A 74 5.31 7.49 16.24
N GLY A 75 4.83 8.63 15.74
CA GLY A 75 4.61 9.83 16.54
C GLY A 75 3.52 10.70 15.95
N SER A 76 3.23 11.77 16.66
CA SER A 76 2.34 12.81 16.14
C SER A 76 3.13 13.78 15.26
N GLN A 77 2.44 14.41 14.33
CA GLN A 77 3.01 15.37 13.39
C GLN A 77 2.20 16.66 13.43
N THR A 78 2.75 17.74 12.88
CA THR A 78 1.97 18.96 12.68
C THR A 78 1.46 19.04 11.24
N ALA A 79 0.36 19.76 11.07
CA ALA A 79 -0.26 20.04 9.78
C ALA A 79 -0.94 21.41 9.83
N ILE A 80 -1.17 22.02 8.67
CA ILE A 80 -1.86 23.31 8.56
C ILE A 80 -3.31 23.07 8.17
N VAL A 81 -4.26 23.71 8.84
CA VAL A 81 -5.69 23.63 8.51
C VAL A 81 -5.94 24.29 7.15
N THR A 82 -6.66 23.60 6.28
CA THR A 82 -6.98 24.07 4.93
C THR A 82 -8.48 24.23 4.72
N GLY A 83 -8.83 25.04 3.72
CA GLY A 83 -10.21 25.30 3.33
C GLY A 83 -10.30 26.02 1.99
N PRO A 84 -11.51 26.28 1.49
CA PRO A 84 -11.76 27.06 0.29
C PRO A 84 -11.12 28.45 0.36
N PRO A 85 -10.75 29.04 -0.78
CA PRO A 85 -10.21 30.39 -0.83
C PRO A 85 -11.15 31.42 -0.19
N GLY A 86 -10.63 32.20 0.75
CA GLY A 86 -11.37 33.26 1.44
C GLY A 86 -12.23 32.79 2.62
N GLU A 87 -12.25 31.49 2.93
CA GLU A 87 -12.96 30.96 4.09
C GLU A 87 -12.02 30.88 5.31
N GLU A 88 -12.45 31.45 6.43
CA GLU A 88 -11.67 31.43 7.68
C GLU A 88 -11.93 30.14 8.50
N ILE A 89 -13.15 29.60 8.43
CA ILE A 89 -13.55 28.39 9.15
C ILE A 89 -14.14 27.41 8.15
N HIS A 90 -13.46 26.29 7.94
CA HIS A 90 -13.92 25.22 7.05
C HIS A 90 -14.13 23.92 7.84
N CYS A 91 -15.38 23.64 8.22
CA CYS A 91 -15.74 22.44 8.96
C CYS A 91 -17.06 21.83 8.50
N ASP A 92 -17.24 20.53 8.80
CA ASP A 92 -18.50 19.84 8.55
C ASP A 92 -19.45 19.84 9.78
N GLU A 93 -20.59 19.14 9.66
CA GLU A 93 -21.60 19.03 10.72
C GLU A 93 -21.08 18.41 12.03
N TYR A 94 -19.93 17.73 12.01
CA TYR A 94 -19.29 17.10 13.16
C TYR A 94 -18.10 17.92 13.71
N GLY A 95 -17.88 19.13 13.19
CA GLY A 95 -16.74 19.97 13.57
C GLY A 95 -15.39 19.41 13.12
N ARG A 96 -15.37 18.54 12.11
CA ARG A 96 -14.13 18.05 11.51
C ARG A 96 -13.56 19.12 10.59
N VAL A 97 -12.25 19.16 10.43
CA VAL A 97 -11.55 20.10 9.55
C VAL A 97 -10.68 19.34 8.55
N LYS A 98 -10.24 20.04 7.50
CA LYS A 98 -9.24 19.52 6.56
C LYS A 98 -7.89 20.14 6.88
N VAL A 99 -6.84 19.39 6.60
CA VAL A 99 -5.45 19.81 6.80
C VAL A 99 -4.58 19.49 5.59
N GLN A 100 -3.42 20.11 5.53
CA GLN A 100 -2.32 19.68 4.67
C GLN A 100 -1.10 19.38 5.54
N PHE A 101 -0.58 18.17 5.37
CA PHE A 101 0.66 17.77 6.02
C PHE A 101 1.86 18.37 5.29
N HIS A 102 2.96 18.63 6.01
CA HIS A 102 4.17 19.22 5.43
C HIS A 102 4.85 18.35 4.39
N TRP A 103 4.62 17.03 4.44
CA TRP A 103 5.14 16.07 3.45
C TRP A 103 4.22 15.90 2.24
N ASP A 104 3.01 16.46 2.27
CA ASP A 104 2.09 16.41 1.14
C ASP A 104 2.48 17.48 0.09
N ARG A 105 3.00 16.98 -1.02
CA ARG A 105 3.50 17.78 -2.16
C ARG A 105 2.44 18.02 -3.23
N ASP A 106 1.38 17.22 -3.22
CA ASP A 106 0.33 17.26 -4.25
C ASP A 106 -0.86 18.12 -3.79
N GLY A 107 -1.04 18.27 -2.47
CA GLY A 107 -2.03 19.16 -1.86
C GLY A 107 -1.85 20.63 -2.27
N GLN A 108 -2.97 21.28 -2.58
CA GLN A 108 -3.01 22.68 -3.05
C GLN A 108 -3.35 23.70 -1.95
N GLY A 109 -3.35 23.28 -0.69
CA GLY A 109 -3.73 24.14 0.44
C GLY A 109 -5.21 24.49 0.48
N ASN A 110 -6.08 23.69 -0.15
CA ASN A 110 -7.50 24.01 -0.33
C ASN A 110 -8.41 22.95 0.33
N ASP A 111 -9.70 22.99 -0.01
CA ASP A 111 -10.72 22.06 0.48
C ASP A 111 -10.57 20.63 -0.04
N THR A 112 -9.58 20.34 -0.89
CA THR A 112 -9.30 18.98 -1.39
C THR A 112 -8.01 18.38 -0.84
N SER A 113 -7.27 19.10 0.01
CA SER A 113 -5.97 18.65 0.52
C SER A 113 -6.02 17.37 1.38
N SER A 114 -7.14 17.09 2.04
CA SER A 114 -7.29 15.85 2.83
C SER A 114 -8.74 15.44 3.07
N CYS A 115 -8.90 14.29 3.72
CA CYS A 115 -10.17 13.87 4.30
C CYS A 115 -10.56 14.76 5.51
N TRP A 116 -11.76 14.53 6.04
CA TRP A 116 -12.21 15.20 7.25
C TRP A 116 -11.56 14.60 8.50
N LEU A 117 -10.75 15.39 9.20
CA LEU A 117 -10.09 15.02 10.45
C LEU A 117 -10.93 15.46 11.65
N ARG A 118 -11.14 14.52 12.59
CA ARG A 118 -11.78 14.83 13.88
C ARG A 118 -10.85 15.67 14.75
N VAL A 119 -11.44 16.59 15.49
CA VAL A 119 -10.74 17.46 16.46
C VAL A 119 -11.09 17.00 17.87
N ALA A 120 -10.07 16.69 18.66
CA ALA A 120 -10.23 16.39 20.07
C ALA A 120 -10.60 17.66 20.84
N THR A 121 -11.66 17.57 21.64
CA THR A 121 -12.13 18.64 22.51
C THR A 121 -11.92 18.26 23.97
N GLY A 122 -11.65 19.25 24.84
CA GLY A 122 -11.42 19.00 26.27
C GLY A 122 -12.62 18.41 27.01
N TRP A 123 -13.85 18.60 26.50
CA TRP A 123 -15.07 18.00 27.02
C TRP A 123 -16.08 17.84 25.90
N ALA A 124 -16.55 16.61 25.67
CA ALA A 124 -17.59 16.28 24.70
C ALA A 124 -18.59 15.30 25.29
N ASP A 125 -19.87 15.58 25.10
CA ASP A 125 -21.02 14.75 25.47
C ASP A 125 -22.13 14.93 24.42
N ASN A 126 -23.23 14.18 24.55
CA ASN A 126 -24.38 14.29 23.66
C ASN A 126 -25.01 15.70 23.72
N ALA A 127 -24.77 16.51 22.69
CA ALA A 127 -25.22 17.89 22.54
C ALA A 127 -24.66 18.90 23.58
N TYR A 128 -23.70 18.51 24.41
CA TYR A 128 -23.02 19.40 25.38
C TYR A 128 -21.51 19.24 25.27
N GLY A 129 -20.76 20.32 25.47
CA GLY A 129 -19.31 20.26 25.41
C GLY A 129 -18.66 21.61 25.10
N GLY A 130 -17.34 21.61 25.11
CA GLY A 130 -16.54 22.73 24.62
C GLY A 130 -16.10 22.48 23.19
N ILE A 131 -16.49 23.35 22.26
CA ILE A 131 -16.10 23.27 20.85
C ILE A 131 -15.21 24.46 20.52
N ALA A 132 -13.99 24.17 20.07
CA ALA A 132 -13.08 25.15 19.49
C ALA A 132 -12.58 24.59 18.15
N ILE A 133 -13.12 25.12 17.05
CA ILE A 133 -12.81 24.65 15.70
C ILE A 133 -11.55 25.36 15.21
N PRO A 134 -10.49 24.63 14.81
CA PRO A 134 -9.30 25.21 14.20
C PRO A 134 -9.67 25.98 12.92
N ARG A 135 -9.14 27.20 12.77
CA ARG A 135 -9.36 28.06 11.60
C ARG A 135 -8.36 27.72 10.49
N VAL A 136 -8.72 28.02 9.24
CA VAL A 136 -7.82 27.88 8.09
C VAL A 136 -6.54 28.67 8.34
N GLY A 137 -5.39 28.03 8.08
CA GLY A 137 -4.06 28.57 8.36
C GLY A 137 -3.50 28.26 9.75
N MET A 138 -4.32 27.79 10.70
CA MET A 138 -3.79 27.39 12.01
C MET A 138 -2.98 26.09 11.93
N GLU A 139 -1.89 26.02 12.69
CA GLU A 139 -1.14 24.78 12.88
C GLU A 139 -1.80 23.88 13.93
N VAL A 140 -1.99 22.61 13.57
CA VAL A 140 -2.59 21.59 14.42
C VAL A 140 -1.65 20.42 14.65
N PHE A 141 -1.79 19.79 15.81
CA PHE A 141 -1.08 18.58 16.17
C PHE A 141 -1.96 17.37 15.86
N VAL A 142 -1.47 16.49 14.97
CA VAL A 142 -2.18 15.33 14.44
C VAL A 142 -1.52 14.06 14.94
N THR A 143 -2.31 13.22 15.61
CA THR A 143 -1.95 11.89 16.05
C THR A 143 -2.61 10.84 15.14
N PHE A 144 -2.00 9.68 15.00
CA PHE A 144 -2.48 8.58 14.16
C PHE A 144 -2.93 7.42 15.05
N LEU A 145 -4.19 7.02 14.97
CA LEU A 145 -4.74 5.94 15.79
C LEU A 145 -4.01 4.62 15.48
N GLU A 146 -3.52 3.93 16.50
CA GLU A 146 -2.67 2.73 16.34
C GLU A 146 -1.41 2.93 15.46
N GLY A 147 -1.00 4.20 15.26
CA GLY A 147 0.06 4.59 14.35
C GLY A 147 -0.31 4.46 12.86
N ASP A 148 -1.60 4.31 12.53
CA ASP A 148 -2.09 4.15 11.16
C ASP A 148 -2.17 5.50 10.42
N PRO A 149 -1.38 5.71 9.35
CA PRO A 149 -1.44 6.94 8.54
C PRO A 149 -2.85 7.27 8.01
N ASP A 150 -3.69 6.26 7.82
CA ASP A 150 -5.06 6.42 7.30
C ASP A 150 -6.07 6.83 8.38
N GLN A 151 -5.66 6.91 9.65
CA GLN A 151 -6.52 7.26 10.78
C GLN A 151 -6.01 8.48 11.57
N PRO A 152 -5.92 9.65 10.92
CA PRO A 152 -5.50 10.89 11.58
C PRO A 152 -6.59 11.46 12.51
N LEU A 153 -6.15 11.99 13.65
CA LEU A 153 -6.95 12.67 14.66
C LEU A 153 -6.20 13.92 15.13
N ILE A 154 -6.83 15.08 15.09
CA ILE A 154 -6.25 16.31 15.65
C ILE A 154 -6.39 16.25 17.18
N THR A 155 -5.27 16.34 17.89
CA THR A 155 -5.22 16.26 19.37
C THR A 155 -4.91 17.60 20.03
N GLY A 156 -4.51 18.61 19.26
CA GLY A 156 -4.29 19.96 19.78
C GLY A 156 -4.07 21.00 18.68
N CYS A 157 -4.11 22.27 19.07
CA CYS A 157 -3.68 23.40 18.25
C CYS A 157 -2.35 23.93 18.80
N LEU A 158 -1.46 24.33 17.91
CA LEU A 158 -0.18 24.93 18.29
C LEU A 158 -0.18 26.41 17.90
N TYR A 159 0.46 27.22 18.73
CA TYR A 159 0.77 28.59 18.35
C TYR A 159 2.06 28.59 17.53
N HIS A 160 2.04 29.25 16.37
CA HIS A 160 3.25 29.64 15.65
C HIS A 160 3.30 31.16 15.45
N LYS A 161 4.48 31.68 15.15
CA LYS A 161 4.79 33.13 15.19
C LYS A 161 4.23 33.92 14.00
N GLU A 162 3.75 33.26 12.95
CA GLU A 162 3.25 33.92 11.73
C GLU A 162 1.78 34.30 11.84
#